data_AF-A0A967MPH4-F1
#
_entry.id   AF-A0A967MPH4-F1
#
_cell.length_a   1.000
_cell.length_b   1.000
_cell.length_c   1.000
_cell.angle_alpha   90.00
_cell.angle_beta   90.00
_cell.angle_gamma   90.00
#
_symmetry.space_group_name_H-M   'P 1'
#
loop_
_entity.id
_entity.type
_entity.pdbx_description
1 polymer ?
#
loop_
_entity_poly.entity_id
_entity_poly.type
_entity_poly.pdbx_seq_one_letter_code
_entity_poly.pdbx_strand_id
1 'polypeptide(L)'
;MVGVDGMDPVILERLIEAGEMPHFARLRDEGAFQPLGTSVPPQSPVAWSNFVTGMDPGGHGIFDFIHRDPATYKPISSATPPVDDPGSAVHFFGYVIPTRTPEVVNNRGGQPWWDLLREHGVDVEVYRIPGNFPTPPSEARVLGGMGTVDVRGGFGTYTLYTDQPVEDDPKGDVQRVRLQDLDLDGSPETVTGVLRGPPDQFHLEPGAIPSEDDYLTKGVTFHVAEDRQAVVIEVGGSRALLREGEWSDWLEVHYDALPMGLVSVAGTVRFYAKELGPGFQVYASPVNVSPASPAVPITSPDDFVGELFEELGFFYTQGMPEETDALKDGVFDDDDYLKQVALVQEDTRRMVDLALARFEPGDATFVYLSDIDLQCHMLWRHADPKHPGAPPHPS
;
A
#
# COMPACT_ATOMS: atom_id res chain seq x y z
N MET A 1 2.35 -20.85 -9.05
CA MET A 1 3.57 -20.05 -9.30
C MET A 1 3.76 -19.10 -8.14
N VAL A 2 4.99 -18.91 -7.67
CA VAL A 2 5.31 -17.93 -6.63
C VAL A 2 6.37 -16.98 -7.18
N GLY A 3 6.05 -15.70 -7.27
CA GLY A 3 6.98 -14.64 -7.64
C GLY A 3 7.55 -14.00 -6.38
N VAL A 4 8.87 -13.98 -6.23
CA VAL A 4 9.55 -13.37 -5.08
C VAL A 4 10.38 -12.20 -5.58
N ASP A 5 9.98 -10.98 -5.22
CA ASP A 5 10.68 -9.78 -5.64
C ASP A 5 12.04 -9.68 -4.96
N GLY A 6 13.04 -9.14 -5.68
CA GLY A 6 14.39 -8.93 -5.15
C GLY A 6 15.17 -10.19 -4.74
N MET A 7 14.67 -11.41 -5.02
CA MET A 7 15.34 -12.65 -4.62
C MET A 7 16.57 -12.95 -5.50
N ASP A 8 17.73 -12.43 -5.07
CA ASP A 8 18.99 -12.61 -5.78
C ASP A 8 19.45 -14.10 -5.78
N PRO A 9 19.71 -14.69 -6.95
CA PRO A 9 20.05 -16.11 -7.07
C PRO A 9 21.43 -16.45 -6.46
N VAL A 10 22.37 -15.50 -6.43
CA VAL A 10 23.70 -15.70 -5.82
C VAL A 10 23.59 -15.74 -4.31
N ILE A 11 22.75 -14.88 -3.72
CA ILE A 11 22.49 -14.90 -2.28
C ILE A 11 21.75 -16.18 -1.90
N LEU A 12 20.70 -16.54 -2.65
CA LEU A 12 19.94 -17.77 -2.39
C LEU A 12 20.83 -19.01 -2.44
N GLU A 13 21.72 -19.13 -3.44
CA GLU A 13 22.65 -20.25 -3.56
C GLU A 13 23.59 -20.32 -2.35
N ARG A 14 24.15 -19.20 -1.90
CA ARG A 14 24.99 -19.15 -0.69
C ARG A 14 24.26 -19.60 0.56
N LEU A 15 23.01 -19.18 0.74
CA LEU A 15 22.19 -19.57 1.90
C LEU A 15 21.79 -21.05 1.86
N ILE A 16 21.57 -21.61 0.66
CA ILE A 16 21.39 -23.05 0.48
C ILE A 16 22.66 -23.82 0.86
N GLU A 17 23.83 -23.37 0.39
CA GLU A 17 25.12 -23.99 0.71
C GLU A 17 25.46 -23.92 2.20
N ALA A 18 25.04 -22.85 2.88
CA ALA A 18 25.16 -22.69 4.33
C ALA A 18 24.18 -23.56 5.14
N GLY A 19 23.19 -24.19 4.48
CA GLY A 19 22.16 -25.01 5.13
C GLY A 19 21.01 -24.21 5.75
N GLU A 20 20.90 -22.92 5.44
CA GLU A 20 19.88 -22.00 6.01
C GLU A 20 18.56 -22.03 5.23
N MET A 21 18.57 -22.54 3.99
CA MET A 21 17.41 -22.61 3.10
C MET A 21 17.05 -24.05 2.70
N PRO A 22 16.68 -24.94 3.65
CA PRO A 22 16.50 -26.36 3.39
C PRO A 22 15.33 -26.66 2.43
N HIS A 23 14.28 -25.83 2.42
CA HIS A 23 13.15 -26.00 1.51
C HIS A 23 13.52 -25.65 0.06
N PHE A 24 14.29 -24.59 -0.16
CA PHE A 24 14.81 -24.27 -1.49
C PHE A 24 15.86 -25.28 -1.96
N ALA A 25 16.69 -25.81 -1.05
CA ALA A 25 17.60 -26.91 -1.35
C ALA A 25 16.82 -28.12 -1.89
N ARG A 26 15.72 -28.51 -1.22
CA ARG A 26 14.86 -29.59 -1.69
C ARG A 26 14.22 -29.29 -3.05
N LEU A 27 13.69 -28.07 -3.26
CA LEU A 27 13.10 -27.67 -4.55
C LEU A 27 14.12 -27.72 -5.69
N ARG A 28 15.36 -27.31 -5.43
CA ARG A 28 16.48 -27.43 -6.38
C ARG A 28 16.77 -28.89 -6.71
N ASP A 29 16.85 -29.75 -5.69
CA ASP A 29 17.28 -31.14 -5.84
C ASP A 29 16.19 -32.03 -6.48
N GLU A 30 14.90 -31.73 -6.24
CA GLU A 30 13.77 -32.45 -6.83
C GLU A 30 13.32 -31.89 -8.19
N GLY A 31 13.71 -30.65 -8.52
CA GLY A 31 13.28 -29.93 -9.70
C GLY A 31 14.43 -29.42 -10.57
N ALA A 32 14.30 -28.18 -11.03
CA ALA A 32 15.35 -27.48 -11.78
C ALA A 32 15.59 -26.11 -11.16
N PHE A 33 16.86 -25.73 -11.04
CA PHE A 33 17.29 -24.42 -10.58
C PHE A 33 18.26 -23.84 -11.60
N GLN A 34 17.89 -22.72 -12.21
CA GLN A 34 18.69 -22.09 -13.25
C GLN A 34 18.64 -20.57 -13.07
N PRO A 35 19.78 -19.88 -13.23
CA PRO A 35 19.79 -18.44 -13.28
C PRO A 35 19.04 -17.97 -14.54
N LEU A 36 18.07 -17.08 -14.35
CA LEU A 36 17.35 -16.42 -15.45
C LEU A 36 17.86 -14.99 -15.61
N GLY A 37 17.90 -14.52 -16.87
CA GLY A 37 18.15 -13.12 -17.15
C GLY A 37 16.98 -12.26 -16.69
N THR A 38 17.27 -11.05 -16.21
CA THR A 38 16.26 -10.03 -15.87
C THR A 38 15.93 -9.16 -17.09
N SER A 39 14.94 -8.28 -16.96
CA SER A 39 14.57 -7.29 -17.97
C SER A 39 15.69 -6.26 -18.20
N VAL A 40 15.62 -5.56 -19.35
CA VAL A 40 16.44 -4.39 -19.63
C VAL A 40 15.50 -3.20 -19.90
N PRO A 41 15.40 -2.21 -18.99
CA PRO A 41 16.18 -2.07 -17.75
C PRO A 41 15.71 -3.02 -16.62
N PRO A 42 16.59 -3.33 -15.65
CA PRO A 42 16.29 -4.25 -14.53
C PRO A 42 15.51 -3.51 -13.42
N GLN A 43 14.28 -3.12 -13.73
CA GLN A 43 13.38 -2.40 -12.83
C GLN A 43 12.15 -3.27 -12.56
N SER A 44 11.63 -3.31 -11.32
CA SER A 44 10.45 -4.11 -10.95
C SER A 44 9.25 -3.92 -11.89
N PRO A 45 8.78 -2.69 -12.22
CA PRO A 45 7.63 -2.52 -13.10
C PRO A 45 7.87 -3.06 -14.52
N VAL A 46 9.13 -3.09 -14.95
CA VAL A 46 9.53 -3.61 -16.26
C VAL A 46 9.61 -5.13 -16.24
N ALA A 47 10.31 -5.71 -15.26
CA ALA A 47 10.47 -7.16 -15.11
C ALA A 47 9.11 -7.85 -14.92
N TRP A 48 8.23 -7.28 -14.09
CA TRP A 48 6.90 -7.82 -13.88
C TRP A 48 6.00 -7.65 -15.12
N SER A 49 6.13 -6.55 -15.87
CA SER A 49 5.40 -6.40 -17.14
C SER A 49 5.86 -7.42 -18.21
N ASN A 50 7.17 -7.71 -18.27
CA ASN A 50 7.70 -8.81 -19.08
C ASN A 50 7.10 -10.14 -18.65
N PHE A 51 7.07 -10.44 -17.35
CA PHE A 51 6.49 -11.68 -16.81
C PHE A 51 5.00 -11.81 -17.16
N VAL A 52 4.24 -10.74 -16.99
CA VAL A 52 2.80 -10.71 -17.24
C VAL A 52 2.48 -11.00 -18.70
N THR A 53 3.24 -10.41 -19.64
CA THR A 53 2.85 -10.37 -21.06
C THR A 53 3.70 -11.25 -21.97
N GLY A 54 4.87 -11.71 -21.50
CA GLY A 54 5.90 -12.32 -22.34
C GLY A 54 6.56 -11.37 -23.34
N MET A 55 6.26 -10.07 -23.28
CA MET A 55 6.82 -9.04 -24.16
C MET A 55 8.05 -8.38 -23.52
N ASP A 56 8.81 -7.64 -24.33
CA ASP A 56 9.82 -6.71 -23.85
C ASP A 56 9.21 -5.29 -23.64
N PRO A 57 9.98 -4.32 -23.12
CA PRO A 57 9.48 -2.96 -22.87
C PRO A 57 8.91 -2.27 -24.10
N GLY A 58 9.38 -2.61 -25.31
CA GLY A 58 8.84 -2.09 -26.55
C GLY A 58 7.45 -2.62 -26.88
N GLY A 59 7.09 -3.81 -26.39
CA GLY A 59 5.78 -4.41 -26.58
C GLY A 59 4.74 -3.96 -25.55
N HIS A 60 5.09 -3.97 -24.26
CA HIS A 60 4.14 -3.61 -23.19
C HIS A 60 4.19 -2.13 -22.78
N GLY A 61 5.18 -1.36 -23.23
CA GLY A 61 5.24 0.10 -23.07
C GLY A 61 5.73 0.63 -21.71
N ILE A 62 6.16 -0.25 -20.80
CA ILE A 62 6.65 0.14 -19.46
C ILE A 62 8.17 0.11 -19.45
N PHE A 63 8.81 1.25 -19.19
CA PHE A 63 10.28 1.39 -19.23
C PHE A 63 10.90 1.73 -17.89
N ASP A 64 10.11 2.22 -16.92
CA ASP A 64 10.53 2.65 -15.59
C ASP A 64 9.27 2.89 -14.75
N PHE A 65 9.40 3.27 -13.47
CA PHE A 65 8.29 3.74 -12.63
C PHE A 65 7.71 5.09 -13.11
N ILE A 66 8.56 5.94 -13.68
CA ILE A 66 8.20 7.25 -14.21
C ILE A 66 8.65 7.40 -15.66
N HIS A 67 7.86 8.08 -16.49
CA HIS A 67 8.30 8.51 -17.80
C HIS A 67 8.10 10.01 -17.98
N ARG A 68 8.69 10.53 -19.05
CA ARG A 68 8.59 11.94 -19.39
C ARG A 68 7.38 12.16 -20.29
N ASP A 69 6.51 13.08 -19.89
CA ASP A 69 5.49 13.61 -20.79
C ASP A 69 6.17 14.25 -22.02
N PRO A 70 5.88 13.79 -23.26
CA PRO A 70 6.53 14.30 -24.45
C PRO A 70 6.22 15.77 -24.73
N ALA A 71 5.04 16.26 -24.33
CA ALA A 71 4.59 17.63 -24.54
C ALA A 71 5.11 18.58 -23.47
N THR A 72 5.05 18.19 -22.19
CA THR A 72 5.37 19.09 -21.06
C THR A 72 6.75 18.86 -20.44
N TYR A 73 7.40 17.73 -20.76
CA TYR A 73 8.67 17.29 -20.17
C TYR A 73 8.62 17.02 -18.66
N LYS A 74 7.43 17.01 -18.06
CA LYS A 74 7.25 16.68 -16.64
C LYS A 74 7.30 15.16 -16.43
N PRO A 75 7.73 14.70 -15.24
CA PRO A 75 7.62 13.29 -14.87
C PRO A 75 6.14 12.93 -14.68
N ILE A 76 5.74 11.78 -15.21
CA ILE A 76 4.42 11.17 -15.04
C ILE A 76 4.57 9.69 -14.72
N SER A 77 3.59 9.11 -14.03
CA SER A 77 3.57 7.68 -13.70
C SER A 77 3.58 6.83 -14.97
N SER A 78 4.44 5.82 -15.04
CA SER A 78 4.44 4.85 -16.14
C SER A 78 3.31 3.84 -16.05
N ALA A 79 2.80 3.56 -14.84
CA ALA A 79 1.70 2.62 -14.66
C ALA A 79 0.35 3.28 -14.93
N THR A 80 0.18 4.52 -14.49
CA THR A 80 -1.09 5.26 -14.48
C THR A 80 -0.87 6.71 -14.93
N PRO A 81 -0.55 6.94 -16.23
CA PRO A 81 -0.35 8.28 -16.74
C PRO A 81 -1.63 9.13 -16.59
N PRO A 82 -1.50 10.46 -16.51
CA PRO A 82 -2.65 11.36 -16.50
C PRO A 82 -3.52 11.16 -17.74
N VAL A 83 -4.82 11.38 -17.58
CA VAL A 83 -5.79 11.32 -18.69
C VAL A 83 -5.60 12.55 -19.59
N ASP A 84 -5.52 12.35 -20.91
CA ASP A 84 -5.28 13.42 -21.90
C ASP A 84 -6.38 14.49 -21.92
N ASP A 85 -7.62 14.09 -21.64
CA ASP A 85 -8.75 15.01 -21.47
C ASP A 85 -9.23 14.89 -20.02
N PRO A 86 -9.08 15.93 -19.19
CA PRO A 86 -9.55 15.93 -17.81
C PRO A 86 -11.09 15.96 -17.72
N GLY A 87 -11.78 16.21 -18.83
CA GLY A 87 -13.24 16.30 -18.90
C GLY A 87 -13.75 17.71 -18.63
N SER A 88 -15.07 17.80 -18.48
CA SER A 88 -15.76 19.05 -18.15
C SER A 88 -16.64 18.85 -16.92
N ALA A 89 -16.98 19.94 -16.23
CA ALA A 89 -17.83 19.90 -15.06
C ALA A 89 -18.99 20.90 -15.14
N VAL A 90 -20.03 20.62 -14.37
CA VAL A 90 -21.16 21.53 -14.14
C VAL A 90 -21.04 22.08 -12.72
N HIS A 91 -21.07 23.40 -12.59
CA HIS A 91 -21.03 24.07 -11.29
C HIS A 91 -22.44 24.22 -10.74
N PHE A 92 -22.69 23.66 -9.56
CA PHE A 92 -24.01 23.70 -8.94
C PHE A 92 -23.90 23.80 -7.42
N PHE A 93 -24.50 24.85 -6.85
CA PHE A 93 -24.49 25.13 -5.40
C PHE A 93 -23.09 25.10 -4.75
N GLY A 94 -22.05 25.55 -5.45
CA GLY A 94 -20.67 25.55 -4.94
C GLY A 94 -19.89 24.27 -5.19
N TYR A 95 -20.54 23.22 -5.71
CA TYR A 95 -19.90 21.98 -6.13
C TYR A 95 -19.51 22.02 -7.60
N VAL A 96 -18.41 21.37 -7.92
CA VAL A 96 -17.93 21.02 -9.25
C VAL A 96 -18.39 19.58 -9.50
N ILE A 97 -19.41 19.38 -10.33
CA ILE A 97 -19.93 18.04 -10.64
C ILE A 97 -19.31 17.59 -11.98
N PRO A 98 -18.40 16.59 -12.00
CA PRO A 98 -17.84 16.10 -13.24
C PRO A 98 -18.93 15.56 -14.16
N THR A 99 -18.91 15.94 -15.43
CA THR A 99 -19.82 15.39 -16.45
C THR A 99 -19.48 13.95 -16.82
N ARG A 100 -18.23 13.55 -16.54
CA ARG A 100 -17.70 12.20 -16.62
C ARG A 100 -16.66 12.01 -15.54
N THR A 101 -16.60 10.82 -14.96
CA THR A 101 -15.52 10.45 -14.04
C THR A 101 -14.23 10.28 -14.85
N PRO A 102 -13.11 10.90 -14.43
CA PRO A 102 -11.81 10.59 -15.02
C PRO A 102 -11.48 9.13 -14.77
N GLU A 103 -11.25 8.36 -15.83
CA GLU A 103 -10.86 6.96 -15.73
C GLU A 103 -9.35 6.89 -15.55
N VAL A 104 -8.88 6.31 -14.44
CA VAL A 104 -7.46 5.99 -14.29
C VAL A 104 -7.19 4.78 -15.19
N VAL A 105 -6.24 4.93 -16.11
CA VAL A 105 -5.94 3.88 -17.10
C VAL A 105 -4.67 3.15 -16.71
N ASN A 106 -4.71 1.82 -16.81
CA ASN A 106 -3.50 1.01 -16.75
C ASN A 106 -2.75 1.10 -18.08
N ASN A 107 -1.52 1.58 -18.04
CA ASN A 107 -0.70 1.83 -19.23
C ASN A 107 0.13 0.62 -19.66
N ARG A 108 0.05 -0.52 -18.95
CA ARG A 108 0.69 -1.76 -19.36
C ARG A 108 -0.06 -2.35 -20.55
N GLY A 109 0.55 -2.28 -21.72
CA GLY A 109 0.07 -2.97 -22.92
C GLY A 109 0.28 -4.49 -22.86
N GLY A 110 -0.26 -5.18 -23.86
CA GLY A 110 -0.10 -6.62 -24.02
C GLY A 110 -1.13 -7.46 -23.26
N GLN A 111 -1.48 -8.60 -23.86
CA GLN A 111 -2.39 -9.57 -23.25
C GLN A 111 -1.63 -10.32 -22.14
N PRO A 112 -2.18 -10.38 -20.92
CA PRO A 112 -1.54 -11.10 -19.85
C PRO A 112 -1.73 -12.62 -19.99
N TRP A 113 -0.80 -13.40 -19.45
CA TRP A 113 -0.84 -14.86 -19.55
C TRP A 113 -2.10 -15.49 -18.92
N TRP A 114 -2.68 -14.85 -17.88
CA TRP A 114 -3.89 -15.36 -17.24
C TRP A 114 -5.11 -15.27 -18.17
N ASP A 115 -5.25 -14.19 -18.95
CA ASP A 115 -6.35 -14.07 -19.91
C ASP A 115 -6.23 -15.13 -21.01
N LEU A 116 -5.01 -15.36 -21.51
CA LEU A 116 -4.75 -16.43 -22.48
C LEU A 116 -5.16 -17.81 -21.94
N LEU A 117 -4.92 -18.09 -20.67
CA LEU A 117 -5.32 -19.35 -20.03
C LEU A 117 -6.83 -19.45 -19.86
N ARG A 118 -7.50 -18.36 -19.45
CA ARG A 118 -8.98 -18.30 -19.35
C ARG A 118 -9.65 -18.55 -20.68
N GLU A 119 -9.13 -17.98 -21.78
CA GLU A 119 -9.62 -18.22 -23.14
C GLU A 119 -9.59 -19.71 -23.54
N HIS A 120 -8.72 -20.49 -22.90
CA HIS A 120 -8.56 -21.94 -23.12
C HIS A 120 -9.18 -22.79 -22.01
N GLY A 121 -10.00 -22.21 -21.13
CA GLY A 121 -10.79 -22.91 -20.14
C GLY A 121 -10.01 -23.37 -18.90
N VAL A 122 -8.85 -22.76 -18.62
CA VAL A 122 -8.11 -22.95 -17.36
C VAL A 122 -8.61 -21.93 -16.36
N ASP A 123 -8.92 -22.33 -15.13
CA ASP A 123 -9.24 -21.38 -14.06
C ASP A 123 -7.96 -20.76 -13.51
N VAL A 124 -8.01 -19.44 -13.28
CA VAL A 124 -6.82 -18.66 -12.95
C VAL A 124 -7.08 -17.70 -11.80
N GLU A 125 -6.24 -17.77 -10.78
CA GLU A 125 -6.22 -16.82 -9.66
C GLU A 125 -4.83 -16.19 -9.50
N VAL A 126 -4.77 -14.87 -9.41
CA VAL A 126 -3.53 -14.09 -9.36
C VAL A 126 -3.61 -13.13 -8.19
N TYR A 127 -2.65 -13.23 -7.27
CA TYR A 127 -2.62 -12.48 -6.02
C TYR A 127 -1.48 -11.46 -6.02
N ARG A 128 -1.83 -10.18 -5.83
CA ARG A 128 -0.93 -9.02 -5.74
C ARG A 128 0.00 -8.85 -6.94
N ILE A 129 -0.49 -8.99 -8.18
CA ILE A 129 0.37 -8.86 -9.36
C ILE A 129 0.88 -7.41 -9.55
N PRO A 130 2.21 -7.19 -9.61
CA PRO A 130 2.78 -5.87 -9.85
C PRO A 130 2.38 -5.26 -11.20
N GLY A 131 2.20 -3.94 -11.25
CA GLY A 131 1.94 -3.21 -12.49
C GLY A 131 0.55 -3.46 -13.10
N ASN A 132 -0.37 -4.02 -12.31
CA ASN A 132 -1.74 -4.30 -12.75
C ASN A 132 -2.78 -3.37 -12.09
N PHE A 133 -2.39 -2.17 -11.67
CA PHE A 133 -3.32 -1.15 -11.15
C PHE A 133 -3.52 0.01 -12.14
N PRO A 134 -4.77 0.48 -12.33
CA PRO A 134 -6.00 -0.23 -11.96
C PRO A 134 -6.10 -1.56 -12.69
N THR A 135 -6.87 -2.50 -12.16
CA THR A 135 -6.97 -3.85 -12.71
C THR A 135 -7.77 -3.83 -14.02
N PRO A 136 -7.16 -4.17 -15.18
CA PRO A 136 -7.90 -4.26 -16.42
C PRO A 136 -8.98 -5.36 -16.34
N PRO A 137 -10.11 -5.22 -17.06
CA PRO A 137 -11.14 -6.25 -17.11
C PRO A 137 -10.57 -7.61 -17.53
N SER A 138 -10.87 -8.65 -16.75
CA SER A 138 -10.40 -10.01 -16.95
C SER A 138 -11.44 -11.01 -16.46
N GLU A 139 -11.51 -12.16 -17.12
CA GLU A 139 -12.26 -13.34 -16.65
C GLU A 139 -11.46 -14.17 -15.63
N ALA A 140 -10.17 -13.85 -15.42
CA ALA A 140 -9.36 -14.41 -14.35
C ALA A 140 -9.58 -13.59 -13.08
N ARG A 141 -9.48 -14.24 -11.93
CA ARG A 141 -9.51 -13.57 -10.64
C ARG A 141 -8.13 -12.99 -10.35
N VAL A 142 -8.00 -11.68 -10.37
CA VAL A 142 -6.73 -10.97 -10.30
C VAL A 142 -6.83 -9.85 -9.26
N LEU A 143 -5.94 -9.86 -8.27
CA LEU A 143 -5.72 -8.78 -7.32
C LEU A 143 -4.47 -7.99 -7.73
N GLY A 144 -4.60 -6.66 -7.85
CA GLY A 144 -3.48 -5.75 -8.10
C GLY A 144 -2.45 -5.77 -6.96
N GLY A 145 -1.18 -5.58 -7.31
CA GLY A 145 -0.06 -5.52 -6.38
C GLY A 145 0.65 -4.18 -6.41
N MET A 146 1.99 -4.20 -6.41
CA MET A 146 2.83 -2.99 -6.54
C MET A 146 2.28 -2.05 -7.62
N GLY A 147 2.08 -0.78 -7.23
CA GLY A 147 1.42 0.25 -8.04
C GLY A 147 -0.03 0.53 -7.64
N THR A 148 -0.65 -0.34 -6.82
CA THR A 148 -1.97 -0.07 -6.22
C THR A 148 -1.87 1.04 -5.18
N VAL A 149 -2.71 2.05 -5.34
CA VAL A 149 -2.68 3.29 -4.55
C VAL A 149 -3.51 3.20 -3.27
N ASP A 150 -3.24 4.10 -2.33
CA ASP A 150 -4.10 4.40 -1.18
C ASP A 150 -5.30 5.26 -1.60
N VAL A 151 -6.20 5.61 -0.66
CA VAL A 151 -7.36 6.47 -1.00
C VAL A 151 -6.96 7.88 -1.41
N ARG A 152 -5.75 8.36 -1.09
CA ARG A 152 -5.23 9.65 -1.55
C ARG A 152 -4.80 9.60 -3.02
N GLY A 153 -4.70 8.40 -3.60
CA GLY A 153 -4.18 8.17 -4.94
C GLY A 153 -2.66 8.09 -4.99
N GLY A 154 -2.00 8.04 -3.83
CA GLY A 154 -0.54 7.91 -3.70
C GLY A 154 -0.10 6.49 -3.40
N PHE A 155 1.21 6.28 -3.26
CA PHE A 155 1.79 4.98 -2.89
C PHE A 155 1.95 4.78 -1.38
N GLY A 156 1.08 5.42 -0.59
CA GLY A 156 1.05 5.31 0.86
C GLY A 156 1.63 6.53 1.57
N THR A 157 0.78 7.51 1.90
CA THR A 157 1.18 8.61 2.81
C THR A 157 0.65 8.36 4.21
N TYR A 158 1.55 8.08 5.15
CA TYR A 158 1.22 7.91 6.55
C TYR A 158 0.85 9.23 7.24
N THR A 159 0.28 9.16 8.44
CA THR A 159 0.04 10.34 9.29
C THR A 159 0.66 10.16 10.68
N LEU A 160 1.44 11.13 11.15
CA LEU A 160 2.01 11.15 12.49
C LEU A 160 1.40 12.28 13.31
N TYR A 161 0.79 11.93 14.44
CA TYR A 161 0.32 12.88 15.44
C TYR A 161 1.38 12.98 16.54
N THR A 162 2.03 14.15 16.66
CA THR A 162 3.12 14.32 17.62
C THR A 162 3.11 15.68 18.31
N ASP A 163 3.46 15.72 19.59
CA ASP A 163 3.72 16.97 20.32
C ASP A 163 5.19 17.45 20.21
N GLN A 164 6.04 16.63 19.62
CA GLN A 164 7.46 16.89 19.42
C GLN A 164 7.72 17.57 18.07
N PRO A 165 8.86 18.29 17.93
CA PRO A 165 9.35 18.66 16.63
C PRO A 165 9.81 17.45 15.83
N VAL A 166 9.34 17.36 14.58
CA VAL A 166 9.98 16.52 13.57
C VAL A 166 11.01 17.39 12.87
N GLU A 167 12.27 16.95 12.93
CA GLU A 167 13.36 17.52 12.14
C GLU A 167 13.22 16.97 10.71
N ASP A 168 13.39 17.81 9.70
CA ASP A 168 13.19 17.52 8.27
C ASP A 168 11.74 17.65 7.73
N ASP A 169 11.62 17.59 6.40
CA ASP A 169 10.38 17.65 5.61
C ASP A 169 9.99 16.20 5.25
N PRO A 170 9.35 15.46 6.16
CA PRO A 170 9.03 14.05 5.96
C PRO A 170 8.07 13.89 4.79
N LYS A 171 8.09 12.70 4.16
CA LYS A 171 7.11 12.39 3.10
C LYS A 171 5.71 12.16 3.65
N GLY A 172 5.60 11.85 4.95
CA GLY A 172 4.33 11.66 5.64
C GLY A 172 3.64 12.96 6.03
N ASP A 173 2.37 12.82 6.42
CA ASP A 173 1.55 13.89 6.98
C ASP A 173 1.84 14.05 8.48
N VAL A 174 2.60 15.08 8.87
CA VAL A 174 2.92 15.33 10.27
C VAL A 174 2.04 16.42 10.87
N GLN A 175 1.28 16.05 11.90
CA GLN A 175 0.41 16.96 12.64
C GLN A 175 0.96 17.23 14.04
N ARG A 176 1.32 18.49 14.26
CA ARG A 176 1.72 19.01 15.57
C ARG A 176 0.49 19.16 16.47
N VAL A 177 0.40 18.29 17.46
CA VAL A 177 -0.74 18.24 18.38
C VAL A 177 -0.29 18.52 19.82
N ARG A 178 -1.26 18.73 20.72
CA ARG A 178 -1.01 18.93 22.16
C ARG A 178 -2.12 18.27 22.95
N LEU A 179 -1.77 17.74 24.12
CA LEU A 179 -2.75 17.33 25.12
C LEU A 179 -3.55 18.54 25.62
N GLN A 180 -4.86 18.36 25.70
CA GLN A 180 -5.85 19.36 26.09
C GLN A 180 -6.77 18.78 27.15
N ASP A 181 -7.14 19.63 28.10
CA ASP A 181 -8.17 19.36 29.11
C ASP A 181 -9.51 19.86 28.54
N LEU A 182 -10.22 18.97 27.83
CA LEU A 182 -11.45 19.32 27.11
C LEU A 182 -12.71 19.16 27.98
N ASP A 183 -12.65 18.35 29.02
CA ASP A 183 -13.73 18.13 29.99
C ASP A 183 -13.60 19.01 31.25
N LEU A 184 -12.51 19.80 31.35
CA LEU A 184 -12.25 20.80 32.38
C LEU A 184 -12.07 20.19 33.78
N ASP A 185 -11.54 18.97 33.85
CA ASP A 185 -11.31 18.24 35.09
C ASP A 185 -9.95 18.59 35.75
N GLY A 186 -9.11 19.34 35.03
CA GLY A 186 -7.78 19.76 35.46
C GLY A 186 -6.64 18.92 34.89
N SER A 187 -6.91 17.89 34.10
CA SER A 187 -5.95 16.94 33.54
C SER A 187 -5.99 16.96 32.00
N PRO A 188 -4.95 17.47 31.32
CA PRO A 188 -4.92 17.42 29.86
C PRO A 188 -4.69 15.98 29.37
N GLU A 189 -5.76 15.32 28.95
CA GLU A 189 -5.77 13.92 28.52
C GLU A 189 -6.26 13.71 27.09
N THR A 190 -6.83 14.73 26.44
CA THR A 190 -7.38 14.60 25.09
C THR A 190 -6.50 15.26 24.05
N VAL A 191 -6.27 14.57 22.93
CA VAL A 191 -5.61 15.09 21.73
C VAL A 191 -6.59 14.99 20.56
N THR A 192 -6.62 16.01 19.70
CA THR A 192 -7.44 16.00 18.48
C THR A 192 -6.56 16.23 17.25
N GLY A 193 -6.84 15.51 16.18
CA GLY A 193 -6.19 15.67 14.88
C GLY A 193 -7.17 15.44 13.73
N VAL A 194 -6.64 15.44 12.50
CA VAL A 194 -7.41 15.09 11.30
C VAL A 194 -6.75 13.91 10.59
N LEU A 195 -7.55 13.06 9.95
CA LEU A 195 -7.08 12.01 9.06
C LEU A 195 -7.50 12.40 7.64
N ARG A 196 -6.54 12.76 6.78
CA ARG A 196 -6.82 13.09 5.37
C ARG A 196 -7.12 11.81 4.58
N GLY A 197 -8.23 11.82 3.87
CA GLY A 197 -8.71 10.78 2.97
C GLY A 197 -8.49 11.18 1.50
N PRO A 198 -9.39 10.85 0.56
CA PRO A 198 -9.21 11.14 -0.85
C PRO A 198 -9.29 12.65 -1.18
N PRO A 199 -8.75 13.07 -2.34
CA PRO A 199 -9.00 14.41 -2.87
C PRO A 199 -10.50 14.68 -3.01
N ASP A 200 -10.93 15.89 -2.67
CA ASP A 200 -12.30 16.35 -2.83
C ASP A 200 -12.58 16.73 -4.29
N GLN A 201 -12.85 15.71 -5.11
CA GLN A 201 -13.13 15.88 -6.53
C GLN A 201 -14.38 16.74 -6.81
N PHE A 202 -15.24 17.00 -5.82
CA PHE A 202 -16.43 17.83 -5.99
C PHE A 202 -16.20 19.31 -5.69
N HIS A 203 -14.99 19.69 -5.29
CA HIS A 203 -14.58 21.10 -5.17
C HIS A 203 -13.34 21.43 -6.02
N LEU A 204 -12.77 20.43 -6.70
CA LEU A 204 -11.64 20.59 -7.61
C LEU A 204 -12.10 20.76 -9.06
N GLU A 205 -11.48 21.71 -9.77
CA GLU A 205 -11.65 21.83 -11.22
C GLU A 205 -11.06 20.61 -11.95
N PRO A 206 -11.66 20.14 -13.06
CA PRO A 206 -11.11 19.05 -13.86
C PRO A 206 -9.65 19.29 -14.24
N GLY A 207 -8.78 18.33 -13.89
CA GLY A 207 -7.33 18.39 -14.17
C GLY A 207 -6.53 19.25 -13.19
N ALA A 208 -7.15 19.83 -12.17
CA ALA A 208 -6.43 20.46 -11.07
C ALA A 208 -5.63 19.42 -10.28
N ILE A 209 -4.42 19.79 -9.88
CA ILE A 209 -3.60 19.01 -8.95
C ILE A 209 -4.01 19.44 -7.54
N PRO A 210 -4.48 18.51 -6.68
CA PRO A 210 -4.90 18.85 -5.32
C PRO A 210 -3.75 19.47 -4.50
N SER A 211 -4.06 20.55 -3.79
CA SER A 211 -3.24 21.07 -2.69
C SER A 211 -3.62 20.40 -1.36
N GLU A 212 -2.90 20.70 -0.28
CA GLU A 212 -3.13 20.06 1.03
C GLU A 212 -4.55 20.29 1.61
N ASP A 213 -5.20 21.39 1.21
CA ASP A 213 -6.54 21.77 1.65
C ASP A 213 -7.66 21.11 0.81
N ASP A 214 -7.30 20.48 -0.31
CA ASP A 214 -8.25 19.90 -1.28
C ASP A 214 -8.55 18.42 -0.98
N TYR A 215 -8.30 17.95 0.24
CA TYR A 215 -8.55 16.57 0.67
C TYR A 215 -9.71 16.51 1.65
N LEU A 216 -10.57 15.50 1.49
CA LEU A 216 -11.57 15.19 2.50
C LEU A 216 -10.88 14.77 3.81
N THR A 217 -11.43 15.18 4.94
CA THR A 217 -10.85 14.89 6.25
C THR A 217 -11.87 14.26 7.19
N LYS A 218 -11.37 13.45 8.13
CA LYS A 218 -12.14 12.99 9.29
C LYS A 218 -11.42 13.36 10.56
N GLY A 219 -12.14 13.89 11.54
CA GLY A 219 -11.58 14.17 12.86
C GLY A 219 -11.17 12.87 13.56
N VAL A 220 -10.03 12.91 14.24
CA VAL A 220 -9.54 11.84 15.11
C VAL A 220 -9.39 12.40 16.51
N THR A 221 -9.87 11.66 17.50
CA THR A 221 -9.70 12.01 18.91
C THR A 221 -8.94 10.90 19.62
N PHE A 222 -7.98 11.29 20.46
CA PHE A 222 -7.18 10.39 21.29
C PHE A 222 -7.44 10.76 22.76
N HIS A 223 -7.93 9.82 23.54
CA HIS A 223 -8.10 9.94 24.98
C HIS A 223 -6.99 9.14 25.65
N VAL A 224 -5.98 9.84 26.17
CA VAL A 224 -4.78 9.26 26.77
C VAL A 224 -5.05 8.99 28.25
N ALA A 225 -4.79 7.77 28.72
CA ALA A 225 -4.96 7.44 30.13
C ALA A 225 -4.06 8.30 31.03
N GLU A 226 -4.50 8.59 32.27
CA GLU A 226 -3.75 9.38 33.25
C GLU A 226 -2.32 8.83 33.49
N ASP A 227 -2.16 7.50 33.49
CA ASP A 227 -0.88 6.82 33.67
C ASP A 227 0.01 6.84 32.41
N ARG A 228 -0.52 7.36 31.30
CA ARG A 228 0.12 7.44 29.98
C ARG A 228 0.57 6.09 29.43
N GLN A 229 -0.10 5.00 29.81
CA GLN A 229 0.22 3.65 29.30
C GLN A 229 -0.76 3.16 28.24
N ALA A 230 -1.87 3.86 28.04
CA ALA A 230 -2.89 3.49 27.07
C ALA A 230 -3.57 4.71 26.45
N VAL A 231 -4.16 4.51 25.28
CA VAL A 231 -4.93 5.52 24.54
C VAL A 231 -6.16 4.88 23.92
N VAL A 232 -7.30 5.57 24.04
CA VAL A 232 -8.50 5.28 23.24
C VAL A 232 -8.50 6.20 22.03
N ILE A 233 -8.59 5.61 20.84
CA ILE A 233 -8.62 6.32 19.57
C ILE A 233 -10.04 6.24 19.01
N GLU A 234 -10.62 7.37 18.64
CA GLU A 234 -11.92 7.49 18.00
C GLU A 234 -11.79 8.18 16.64
N VAL A 235 -12.26 7.51 15.57
CA VAL A 235 -12.26 8.04 14.21
C VAL A 235 -13.42 7.49 13.41
N GLY A 236 -14.21 8.36 12.77
CA GLY A 236 -15.26 7.91 11.83
C GLY A 236 -16.32 6.96 12.42
N GLY A 237 -16.53 6.97 13.74
CA GLY A 237 -17.41 6.02 14.44
C GLY A 237 -16.75 4.71 14.85
N SER A 238 -15.53 4.45 14.37
CA SER A 238 -14.65 3.36 14.79
C SER A 238 -13.86 3.75 16.04
N ARG A 239 -13.52 2.75 16.86
CA ARG A 239 -12.73 2.94 18.10
C ARG A 239 -11.70 1.85 18.32
N ALA A 240 -10.56 2.19 18.88
CA ALA A 240 -9.53 1.25 19.34
C ALA A 240 -9.01 1.65 20.73
N LEU A 241 -8.62 0.66 21.54
CA LEU A 241 -7.88 0.86 22.78
C LEU A 241 -6.52 0.21 22.60
N LEU A 242 -5.45 0.99 22.73
CA LEU A 242 -4.08 0.53 22.54
C LEU A 242 -3.23 0.85 23.77
N ARG A 243 -2.30 -0.02 24.10
CA ARG A 243 -1.15 0.34 24.93
C ARG A 243 -0.02 0.90 24.09
N GLU A 244 0.91 1.59 24.73
CA GLU A 244 2.17 1.97 24.08
C GLU A 244 2.86 0.74 23.46
N GLY A 245 3.29 0.86 22.22
CA GLY A 245 3.89 -0.20 21.42
C GLY A 245 2.90 -1.16 20.75
N GLU A 246 1.58 -0.93 20.84
CA GLU A 246 0.56 -1.76 20.20
C GLU A 246 0.00 -1.13 18.91
N TRP A 247 -0.29 -2.00 17.93
CA TRP A 247 -1.05 -1.67 16.73
C TRP A 247 -2.53 -2.01 16.91
N SER A 248 -3.42 -1.21 16.32
CA SER A 248 -4.84 -1.55 16.24
C SER A 248 -5.10 -2.63 15.19
N ASP A 249 -6.23 -3.31 15.35
CA ASP A 249 -6.92 -3.92 14.22
C ASP A 249 -7.33 -2.85 13.19
N TRP A 250 -7.78 -3.30 12.02
CA TRP A 250 -8.30 -2.41 10.98
C TRP A 250 -9.51 -1.62 11.48
N LEU A 251 -9.45 -0.30 11.35
CA LEU A 251 -10.56 0.61 11.57
C LEU A 251 -11.08 1.11 10.23
N GLU A 252 -12.39 0.98 10.00
CA GLU A 252 -13.04 1.51 8.81
C GLU A 252 -13.42 2.98 9.02
N VAL A 253 -13.22 3.79 7.98
CA VAL A 253 -13.50 5.23 7.96
C VAL A 253 -14.22 5.61 6.67
N HIS A 254 -15.18 6.51 6.77
CA HIS A 254 -15.98 6.99 5.64
C HIS A 254 -15.81 8.50 5.44
N TYR A 255 -15.47 8.89 4.21
CA TYR A 255 -15.27 10.28 3.80
C TYR A 255 -16.43 10.74 2.92
N ASP A 256 -17.26 11.63 3.46
CA ASP A 256 -18.45 12.13 2.76
C ASP A 256 -18.04 13.24 1.80
N ALA A 257 -18.05 12.94 0.51
CA ALA A 257 -17.72 13.89 -0.55
C ALA A 257 -18.90 14.81 -0.87
N LEU A 258 -20.12 14.35 -0.61
CA LEU A 258 -21.35 15.15 -0.72
C LEU A 258 -22.17 15.11 0.59
N PRO A 259 -22.96 16.17 0.89
CA PRO A 259 -23.77 16.24 2.10
C PRO A 259 -24.70 15.05 2.26
N MET A 260 -25.04 14.74 3.52
CA MET A 260 -25.93 13.63 3.89
C MET A 260 -25.43 12.24 3.47
N GLY A 261 -24.15 12.09 3.13
CA GLY A 261 -23.55 10.81 2.73
C GLY A 261 -24.01 10.32 1.36
N LEU A 262 -24.46 11.21 0.46
CA LEU A 262 -24.89 10.84 -0.89
C LEU A 262 -23.77 10.19 -1.72
N VAL A 263 -22.54 10.66 -1.51
CA VAL A 263 -21.32 10.06 -2.06
C VAL A 263 -20.33 9.98 -0.90
N SER A 264 -19.89 8.77 -0.59
CA SER A 264 -18.96 8.51 0.49
C SER A 264 -17.90 7.53 0.01
N VAL A 265 -16.65 7.78 0.37
CA VAL A 265 -15.50 6.93 0.05
C VAL A 265 -15.08 6.20 1.32
N ALA A 266 -15.10 4.86 1.27
CA ALA A 266 -14.68 4.01 2.37
C ALA A 266 -13.17 3.74 2.29
N GLY A 267 -12.50 3.85 3.44
CA GLY A 267 -11.10 3.50 3.61
C GLY A 267 -10.87 2.73 4.90
N THR A 268 -9.70 2.12 5.01
CA THR A 268 -9.29 1.37 6.19
C THR A 268 -7.93 1.83 6.68
N VAL A 269 -7.76 1.92 7.98
CA VAL A 269 -6.55 2.46 8.61
C VAL A 269 -6.21 1.67 9.87
N ARG A 270 -4.91 1.59 10.17
CA ARG A 270 -4.41 1.10 11.47
C ARG A 270 -3.69 2.22 12.20
N PHE A 271 -3.78 2.21 13.52
CA PHE A 271 -3.05 3.11 14.39
C PHE A 271 -2.00 2.36 15.19
N TYR A 272 -0.88 3.03 15.46
CA TYR A 272 0.21 2.54 16.31
C TYR A 272 0.48 3.58 17.41
N ALA A 273 0.30 3.16 18.66
CA ALA A 273 0.58 4.00 19.81
C ALA A 273 2.09 3.96 20.13
N LYS A 274 2.88 4.79 19.46
CA LYS A 274 4.36 4.73 19.54
C LYS A 274 4.89 5.23 20.89
N GLU A 275 4.45 6.40 21.35
CA GLU A 275 4.85 7.00 22.61
C GLU A 275 3.63 7.68 23.24
N LEU A 276 3.30 7.36 24.48
CA LEU A 276 2.20 7.99 25.21
C LEU A 276 2.69 8.81 26.42
N GLY A 277 3.94 8.62 26.85
CA GLY A 277 4.63 9.48 27.80
C GLY A 277 6.15 9.26 27.84
N PRO A 278 6.97 10.30 28.08
CA PRO A 278 6.60 11.67 28.45
C PRO A 278 6.12 12.56 27.28
N GLY A 279 6.46 12.24 26.03
CA GLY A 279 5.89 12.87 24.84
C GLY A 279 4.60 12.18 24.39
N PHE A 280 4.11 12.57 23.22
CA PHE A 280 2.97 11.94 22.56
C PHE A 280 3.28 11.71 21.09
N GLN A 281 3.24 10.46 20.65
CA GLN A 281 3.39 10.04 19.27
C GLN A 281 2.41 8.89 18.96
N VAL A 282 1.45 9.17 18.09
CA VAL A 282 0.57 8.14 17.52
C VAL A 282 0.68 8.19 16.01
N TYR A 283 0.91 7.03 15.41
CA TYR A 283 1.05 6.86 13.98
C TYR A 283 -0.25 6.28 13.40
N ALA A 284 -0.65 6.75 12.23
CA ALA A 284 -1.69 6.15 11.42
C ALA A 284 -1.10 5.71 10.09
N SER A 285 -1.36 4.46 9.69
CA SER A 285 -0.98 3.95 8.38
C SER A 285 -1.61 4.79 7.27
N PRO A 286 -1.10 4.73 6.03
CA PRO A 286 -1.86 5.17 4.88
C PRO A 286 -3.27 4.58 4.91
N VAL A 287 -4.25 5.40 4.52
CA VAL A 287 -5.64 4.98 4.46
C VAL A 287 -5.83 4.13 3.21
N ASN A 288 -5.93 2.82 3.41
CA ASN A 288 -6.09 1.85 2.33
C ASN A 288 -7.49 1.93 1.75
N VAL A 289 -7.64 1.57 0.47
CA VAL A 289 -8.94 1.38 -0.16
C VAL A 289 -9.69 0.28 0.62
N SER A 290 -10.95 0.52 1.04
CA SER A 290 -11.68 -0.52 1.78
C SER A 290 -11.97 -1.72 0.86
N PRO A 291 -11.55 -2.95 1.18
CA PRO A 291 -11.90 -4.13 0.41
C PRO A 291 -13.41 -4.46 0.49
N ALA A 292 -14.11 -3.96 1.51
CA ALA A 292 -15.56 -4.14 1.66
C ALA A 292 -16.38 -3.28 0.67
N SER A 293 -15.83 -2.15 0.23
CA SER A 293 -16.46 -1.22 -0.71
C SER A 293 -15.39 -0.38 -1.41
N PRO A 294 -14.65 -0.96 -2.36
CA PRO A 294 -13.49 -0.31 -2.97
C PRO A 294 -13.89 0.90 -3.81
N ALA A 295 -13.19 2.02 -3.62
CA ALA A 295 -13.41 3.25 -4.37
C ALA A 295 -12.75 3.25 -5.77
N VAL A 296 -11.85 2.31 -6.03
CA VAL A 296 -11.11 2.14 -7.29
C VAL A 296 -10.95 0.64 -7.60
N PRO A 297 -10.82 0.24 -8.88
CA PRO A 297 -10.72 -1.17 -9.24
C PRO A 297 -9.33 -1.74 -8.89
N ILE A 298 -9.28 -2.43 -7.75
CA ILE A 298 -8.09 -3.14 -7.24
C ILE A 298 -8.12 -4.64 -7.57
N THR A 299 -9.27 -5.16 -8.01
CA THR A 299 -9.41 -6.53 -8.51
C THR A 299 -10.11 -6.57 -9.86
N SER A 300 -9.86 -7.62 -10.63
CA SER A 300 -10.73 -8.04 -11.72
C SER A 300 -11.09 -9.53 -11.55
N PRO A 301 -12.35 -9.95 -11.75
CA PRO A 301 -13.52 -9.09 -11.84
C PRO A 301 -13.72 -8.23 -10.57
N ASP A 302 -14.55 -7.20 -10.64
CA ASP A 302 -14.72 -6.22 -9.55
C ASP A 302 -15.25 -6.85 -8.25
N ASP A 303 -15.97 -7.97 -8.33
CA ASP A 303 -16.53 -8.70 -7.19
C ASP A 303 -15.52 -9.64 -6.50
N PHE A 304 -14.37 -9.91 -7.11
CA PHE A 304 -13.35 -10.79 -6.53
C PHE A 304 -12.82 -10.25 -5.20
N VAL A 305 -12.69 -8.93 -5.04
CA VAL A 305 -12.32 -8.31 -3.75
C VAL A 305 -13.33 -8.62 -2.64
N GLY A 306 -14.62 -8.74 -2.98
CA GLY A 306 -15.66 -9.14 -2.05
C GLY A 306 -15.45 -10.56 -1.55
N GLU A 307 -15.12 -11.50 -2.46
CA GLU A 307 -14.76 -12.86 -2.09
C GLU A 307 -13.52 -12.90 -1.18
N LEU A 308 -12.49 -12.10 -1.50
CA LEU A 308 -11.30 -12.01 -0.67
C LEU A 308 -11.61 -11.44 0.72
N PHE A 309 -12.46 -10.42 0.79
CA PHE A 309 -12.88 -9.82 2.05
C PHE A 309 -13.68 -10.79 2.92
N GLU A 310 -14.54 -11.64 2.33
CA GLU A 310 -15.28 -12.67 3.07
C GLU A 310 -14.35 -13.69 3.74
N GLU A 311 -13.25 -14.07 3.09
CA GLU A 311 -12.28 -15.06 3.59
C GLU A 311 -11.19 -14.46 4.49
N LEU A 312 -10.72 -13.26 4.15
CA LEU A 312 -9.55 -12.63 4.78
C LEU A 312 -9.94 -11.51 5.75
N GLY A 313 -11.18 -11.02 5.73
CA GLY A 313 -11.54 -9.76 6.38
C GLY A 313 -10.74 -8.60 5.78
N PHE A 314 -10.47 -7.58 6.59
CA PHE A 314 -9.63 -6.46 6.16
C PHE A 314 -8.16 -6.88 6.00
N PHE A 315 -7.54 -6.41 4.92
CA PHE A 315 -6.13 -6.63 4.59
C PHE A 315 -5.55 -5.39 3.90
N TYR A 316 -4.23 -5.28 3.83
CA TYR A 316 -3.56 -4.21 3.08
C TYR A 316 -3.89 -4.28 1.58
N THR A 317 -4.66 -3.33 1.06
CA THR A 317 -4.94 -3.22 -0.38
C THR A 317 -3.86 -2.44 -1.14
N GLN A 318 -3.09 -1.62 -0.45
CA GLN A 318 -1.95 -0.91 -1.02
C GLN A 318 -0.92 -1.90 -1.59
N GLY A 319 -0.31 -1.54 -2.73
CA GLY A 319 0.56 -2.43 -3.48
C GLY A 319 1.88 -2.78 -2.81
N MET A 320 2.40 -1.87 -1.99
CA MET A 320 3.61 -2.04 -1.17
C MET A 320 3.31 -1.46 0.21
N PRO A 321 2.78 -2.26 1.13
CA PRO A 321 2.29 -1.79 2.43
C PRO A 321 3.37 -1.64 3.51
N GLU A 322 4.58 -2.17 3.32
CA GLU A 322 5.68 -2.06 4.27
C GLU A 322 6.12 -0.60 4.41
N GLU A 323 6.22 -0.10 5.65
CA GLU A 323 6.38 1.34 5.95
C GLU A 323 7.82 1.84 5.79
N THR A 324 8.36 1.70 4.58
CA THR A 324 9.73 2.08 4.26
C THR A 324 9.95 3.58 4.35
N ASP A 325 8.94 4.40 4.07
CA ASP A 325 9.05 5.85 4.16
C ASP A 325 9.02 6.32 5.63
N ALA A 326 8.20 5.72 6.51
CA ALA A 326 8.24 6.02 7.95
C ALA A 326 9.61 5.69 8.57
N LEU A 327 10.26 4.61 8.12
CA LEU A 327 11.61 4.25 8.55
C LEU A 327 12.68 5.23 8.02
N LYS A 328 12.60 5.63 6.75
CA LYS A 328 13.54 6.60 6.14
C LYS A 328 13.41 7.98 6.78
N ASP A 329 12.19 8.38 7.11
CA ASP A 329 11.88 9.66 7.74
C ASP A 329 12.21 9.67 9.25
N GLY A 330 12.68 8.54 9.81
CA GLY A 330 13.05 8.42 11.22
C GLY A 330 11.85 8.41 12.19
N VAL A 331 10.63 8.27 11.66
CA VAL A 331 9.41 8.10 12.46
C VAL A 331 9.39 6.71 13.09
N PHE A 332 9.79 5.70 12.32
CA PHE A 332 10.02 4.34 12.82
C PHE A 332 11.51 4.12 13.07
N ASP A 333 11.81 3.41 14.16
CA ASP A 333 13.05 2.67 14.28
C ASP A 333 12.92 1.27 13.68
N ASP A 334 13.99 0.48 13.76
CA ASP A 334 14.02 -0.87 13.20
C ASP A 334 13.01 -1.80 13.88
N ASP A 335 12.76 -1.64 15.18
CA ASP A 335 11.83 -2.48 15.92
C ASP A 335 10.37 -2.14 15.56
N ASP A 336 10.03 -0.86 15.42
CA ASP A 336 8.74 -0.40 14.91
C ASP A 336 8.47 -0.92 13.51
N TYR A 337 9.47 -0.80 12.63
CA TYR A 337 9.39 -1.28 11.26
C TYR A 337 9.18 -2.79 11.19
N LEU A 338 9.94 -3.58 11.97
CA LEU A 338 9.77 -5.04 12.04
C LEU A 338 8.38 -5.45 12.54
N LYS A 339 7.82 -4.73 13.52
CA LYS A 339 6.44 -4.98 13.98
C LYS A 339 5.42 -4.74 12.86
N GLN A 340 5.60 -3.69 12.06
CA GLN A 340 4.70 -3.39 10.95
C GLN A 340 4.86 -4.41 9.81
N VAL A 341 6.10 -4.79 9.47
CA VAL A 341 6.37 -5.85 8.49
C VAL A 341 5.72 -7.17 8.90
N ALA A 342 5.73 -7.52 10.19
CA ALA A 342 5.05 -8.73 10.67
C ALA A 342 3.54 -8.73 10.38
N LEU A 343 2.88 -7.56 10.44
CA LEU A 343 1.47 -7.42 10.07
C LEU A 343 1.26 -7.67 8.57
N VAL A 344 2.14 -7.15 7.72
CA VAL A 344 2.09 -7.38 6.26
C VAL A 344 2.35 -8.86 5.94
N GLN A 345 3.32 -9.47 6.60
CA GLN A 345 3.63 -10.90 6.43
C GLN A 345 2.48 -11.79 6.88
N GLU A 346 1.73 -11.40 7.92
CA GLU A 346 0.53 -12.11 8.33
C GLU A 346 -0.55 -12.10 7.22
N ASP A 347 -0.83 -10.93 6.64
CA ASP A 347 -1.77 -10.82 5.51
C ASP A 347 -1.31 -11.64 4.31
N THR A 348 -0.03 -11.54 3.95
CA THR A 348 0.57 -12.31 2.86
C THR A 348 0.47 -13.81 3.11
N ARG A 349 0.74 -14.28 4.34
CA ARG A 349 0.61 -15.70 4.71
C ARG A 349 -0.83 -16.19 4.56
N ARG A 350 -1.80 -15.43 5.08
CA ARG A 350 -3.23 -15.79 4.96
C ARG A 350 -3.67 -15.86 3.49
N MET A 351 -3.15 -14.96 2.65
CA MET A 351 -3.44 -14.95 1.22
C MET A 351 -2.80 -16.13 0.48
N VAL A 352 -1.56 -16.52 0.84
CA VAL A 352 -0.92 -17.74 0.33
C VAL A 352 -1.69 -18.98 0.76
N ASP A 353 -2.12 -19.05 2.03
CA ASP A 353 -2.92 -20.16 2.55
C ASP A 353 -4.25 -20.30 1.79
N LEU A 354 -4.93 -19.18 1.51
CA LEU A 354 -6.15 -19.13 0.71
C LEU A 354 -5.89 -19.60 -0.74
N ALA A 355 -4.85 -19.07 -1.38
CA ALA A 355 -4.48 -19.41 -2.75
C ALA A 355 -4.17 -20.91 -2.90
N LEU A 356 -3.50 -21.50 -1.91
CA LEU A 356 -3.22 -22.94 -1.88
C LEU A 356 -4.48 -23.77 -1.59
N ALA A 357 -5.38 -23.28 -0.74
CA ALA A 357 -6.63 -23.97 -0.41
C ALA A 357 -7.63 -23.99 -1.58
N ARG A 358 -7.61 -22.96 -2.44
CA ARG A 358 -8.46 -22.86 -3.64
C ARG A 358 -7.89 -23.56 -4.88
N PHE A 359 -6.62 -23.94 -4.86
CA PHE A 359 -5.94 -24.51 -6.02
C PHE A 359 -6.38 -25.96 -6.29
N GLU A 360 -6.89 -26.23 -7.49
CA GLU A 360 -7.17 -27.58 -7.97
C GLU A 360 -6.22 -28.00 -9.11
N PRO A 361 -5.92 -29.32 -9.26
CA PRO A 361 -5.12 -29.81 -10.38
C PRO A 361 -5.77 -29.48 -11.73
N GLY A 362 -5.12 -28.60 -12.50
CA GLY A 362 -5.64 -28.11 -13.78
C GLY A 362 -5.69 -26.58 -13.84
N ASP A 363 -5.68 -25.93 -12.67
CA ASP A 363 -5.74 -24.48 -12.54
C ASP A 363 -4.35 -23.84 -12.63
N ALA A 364 -4.33 -22.52 -12.75
CA ALA A 364 -3.14 -21.71 -12.60
C ALA A 364 -3.30 -20.68 -11.46
N THR A 365 -2.47 -20.80 -10.43
CA THR A 365 -2.42 -19.79 -9.35
C THR A 365 -1.07 -19.09 -9.35
N PHE A 366 -1.07 -17.77 -9.18
CA PHE A 366 0.14 -16.97 -8.95
C PHE A 366 0.03 -16.14 -7.67
N VAL A 367 1.08 -16.13 -6.86
CA VAL A 367 1.20 -15.24 -5.70
C VAL A 367 2.51 -14.47 -5.78
N TYR A 368 2.44 -13.16 -5.62
CA TYR A 368 3.59 -12.27 -5.52
C TYR A 368 3.96 -11.98 -4.05
N LEU A 369 5.26 -12.02 -3.76
CA LEU A 369 5.84 -11.71 -2.46
C LEU A 369 6.86 -10.56 -2.63
N SER A 370 6.55 -9.38 -2.08
CA SER A 370 7.42 -8.18 -2.09
C SER A 370 8.44 -8.13 -0.94
N ASP A 371 8.18 -8.88 0.12
CA ASP A 371 8.81 -8.69 1.43
C ASP A 371 10.34 -8.69 1.37
N ILE A 372 10.93 -9.66 0.65
CA ILE A 372 12.38 -9.75 0.50
C ILE A 372 12.94 -8.45 -0.09
N ASP A 373 12.46 -8.00 -1.25
CA ASP A 373 12.96 -6.78 -1.90
C ASP A 373 12.95 -5.55 -0.96
N LEU A 374 11.82 -5.29 -0.31
CA LEU A 374 11.65 -4.12 0.54
C LEU A 374 12.51 -4.21 1.81
N GLN A 375 12.58 -5.38 2.44
CA GLN A 375 13.47 -5.62 3.57
C GLN A 375 14.93 -5.50 3.16
N CYS A 376 15.28 -5.94 1.96
CA CYS A 376 16.63 -5.82 1.44
C CYS A 376 17.02 -4.35 1.33
N HIS A 377 16.17 -3.55 0.71
CA HIS A 377 16.37 -2.11 0.53
C HIS A 377 16.58 -1.39 1.86
N MET A 378 15.83 -1.74 2.90
CA MET A 378 15.91 -1.07 4.19
C MET A 378 17.07 -1.59 5.04
N LEU A 379 17.19 -2.90 5.19
CA LEU A 379 17.98 -3.51 6.26
C LEU A 379 19.40 -3.94 5.82
N TRP A 380 19.78 -3.81 4.54
CA TRP A 380 21.17 -4.11 4.10
C TRP A 380 22.23 -3.29 4.83
N ARG A 381 21.87 -2.12 5.36
CA ARG A 381 22.74 -1.28 6.19
C ARG A 381 23.31 -2.03 7.40
N HIS A 382 22.66 -3.09 7.88
CA HIS A 382 23.16 -3.97 8.94
C HIS A 382 24.27 -4.91 8.49
N ALA A 383 24.35 -5.22 7.19
CA ALA A 383 25.31 -6.19 6.66
C ALA A 383 26.72 -5.59 6.46
N ASP A 384 26.84 -4.27 6.38
CA ASP A 384 28.13 -3.57 6.27
C ASP A 384 28.29 -2.54 7.41
N PRO A 385 29.12 -2.81 8.42
CA PRO A 385 29.43 -1.85 9.49
C PRO A 385 30.02 -0.52 9.01
N LYS A 386 30.46 -0.43 7.75
CA LYS A 386 30.95 0.82 7.14
C LYS A 386 29.85 1.63 6.44
N HIS A 387 28.64 1.08 6.33
CA HIS A 387 27.53 1.77 5.71
C HIS A 387 27.19 3.05 6.50
N PRO A 388 26.94 4.21 5.85
CA PRO A 388 26.66 5.47 6.55
C PRO A 388 25.45 5.42 7.50
N GLY A 389 24.45 4.61 7.16
CA GLY A 389 23.27 4.35 7.99
C GLY A 389 23.34 3.06 8.81
N ALA A 390 24.51 2.41 8.93
CA ALA A 390 24.61 1.22 9.79
C ALA A 390 24.27 1.60 11.24
N PRO A 391 23.39 0.84 11.92
CA PRO A 391 23.14 1.08 13.32
C PRO A 391 24.42 0.82 14.13
N PRO A 392 24.55 1.43 15.32
CA PRO A 392 25.66 1.13 16.20
C PRO A 392 25.61 -0.34 16.61
N HIS A 393 26.48 -1.17 16.03
CA HIS A 393 26.61 -2.56 16.43
C HIS A 393 26.92 -2.63 17.94
N PRO A 394 26.22 -3.47 18.72
CA PRO A 394 26.66 -3.75 20.08
C PRO A 394 28.09 -4.32 20.00
N SER A 395 29.01 -3.60 20.64
CA SER A 395 30.46 -3.87 20.69
C SER A 395 30.81 -5.22 21.29
#